data_AF-B4GBH8-F1
#
_entry.id   AF-B4GBH8-F1
#
_cell.length_a   1.000
_cell.length_b   1.000
_cell.length_c   1.000
_cell.angle_alpha   90.00
_cell.angle_beta   90.00
_cell.angle_gamma   90.00
#
_symmetry.space_group_name_H-M   'P 1'
#
loop_
_entity.id
_entity.type
_entity.pdbx_description
1 polymer ?
#
loop_
_entity_poly.entity_id
_entity_poly.type
_entity_poly.pdbx_seq_one_letter_code
_entity_poly.pdbx_strand_id
1 'polypeptide(L)'
;MTARQRAMYERTQDADTNMIGFVEELIALPSGYKEKEKPQTAEEIQKAALKSQKRKQQADERREKDKQKTMDRLLKKQESSKQRSGVRNKQTQKPSHPKLTYMNTIEGSYILVPPGHEFPMEAKVSRPPPPAQFCCISDCKNRKAYSCSKTNVPLCSLVCYRKHLTAAKLEQKNPNRIV
;
A
#
# COMPACT_ATOMS: atom_id res chain seq x y z
N MET A 1 -28.53 -12.47 -36.40
CA MET A 1 -28.10 -13.76 -37.00
C MET A 1 -27.28 -14.54 -35.99
N THR A 2 -27.81 -15.65 -35.48
CA THR A 2 -27.08 -16.55 -34.57
C THR A 2 -26.12 -17.45 -35.34
N ALA A 3 -25.10 -18.01 -34.69
CA ALA A 3 -24.11 -18.88 -35.33
C ALA A 3 -24.74 -20.07 -36.08
N ARG A 4 -25.86 -20.57 -35.57
CA ARG A 4 -26.63 -21.67 -36.19
C ARG A 4 -27.34 -21.24 -37.48
N GLN A 5 -27.73 -19.97 -37.58
CA GLN A 5 -28.36 -19.42 -38.78
C GLN A 5 -27.33 -19.14 -39.88
N ARG A 6 -26.10 -18.73 -39.55
CA ARG A 6 -25.01 -18.57 -40.55
C ARG A 6 -24.61 -19.91 -41.17
N ALA A 7 -24.44 -20.95 -40.34
CA ALA A 7 -24.09 -22.29 -40.82
C ALA A 7 -25.13 -22.94 -41.74
N MET A 8 -26.41 -22.59 -41.58
CA MET A 8 -27.47 -23.06 -42.49
C MET A 8 -27.41 -22.37 -43.85
N TYR A 9 -27.09 -21.07 -43.89
CA TYR A 9 -26.99 -20.29 -45.14
C TYR A 9 -25.72 -20.59 -45.95
N GLU A 10 -24.59 -20.83 -45.28
CA GLU A 10 -23.33 -21.20 -45.96
C GLU A 10 -23.47 -22.56 -46.69
N ARG A 11 -24.16 -23.53 -46.08
CA ARG A 11 -24.38 -24.85 -46.69
C ARG A 11 -25.30 -24.81 -47.93
N THR A 12 -26.18 -23.82 -48.03
CA THR A 12 -27.05 -23.65 -49.21
C THR A 12 -26.32 -22.97 -50.36
N GLN A 13 -25.40 -22.03 -50.10
CA GLN A 13 -24.69 -21.31 -51.17
C GLN A 13 -23.69 -22.18 -51.94
N ASP A 14 -23.07 -23.17 -51.29
CA ASP A 14 -22.08 -24.05 -51.94
C ASP A 14 -22.71 -25.21 -52.74
N ALA A 15 -24.02 -25.45 -52.58
CA ALA A 15 -24.74 -26.51 -53.31
C ALA A 15 -25.37 -26.02 -54.62
N ASP A 16 -25.55 -24.71 -54.80
CA ASP A 16 -26.32 -24.14 -55.92
C ASP A 16 -25.49 -23.81 -57.17
N THR A 17 -24.16 -23.92 -57.13
CA THR A 17 -23.29 -23.52 -58.26
C THR A 17 -22.81 -24.66 -59.16
N ASN A 18 -23.18 -25.92 -58.90
CA ASN A 18 -22.60 -27.01 -59.69
C ASN A 18 -23.50 -28.21 -60.06
N MET A 19 -24.83 -28.11 -60.09
CA MET A 19 -25.70 -29.13 -60.72
C MET A 19 -27.01 -28.51 -61.26
N ILE A 20 -26.91 -27.49 -62.12
CA ILE A 20 -28.03 -27.01 -62.95
C ILE A 20 -28.05 -27.89 -64.20
N GLY A 21 -28.85 -28.98 -64.20
CA GLY A 21 -28.92 -29.83 -65.40
C GLY A 21 -29.73 -31.12 -65.37
N PHE A 22 -30.50 -31.42 -64.31
CA PHE A 22 -31.36 -32.61 -64.36
C PHE A 22 -32.62 -32.44 -63.52
N VAL A 23 -33.61 -31.78 -64.12
CA VAL A 23 -35.01 -31.93 -63.76
C VAL A 23 -35.48 -33.20 -64.48
N GLU A 24 -35.27 -34.36 -63.89
CA GLU A 24 -36.01 -35.56 -64.28
C GLU A 24 -36.12 -36.48 -63.06
N GLU A 25 -37.35 -36.91 -62.81
CA GLU A 25 -37.72 -38.02 -61.95
C GLU A 25 -37.82 -37.77 -60.43
N LEU A 26 -39.00 -37.24 -60.08
CA LEU A 26 -39.71 -37.49 -58.83
C LEU A 26 -39.73 -39.01 -58.50
N ILE A 27 -38.69 -39.52 -57.85
CA ILE A 27 -38.79 -40.75 -57.06
C ILE A 27 -39.24 -40.36 -55.67
N ALA A 28 -40.56 -40.33 -55.49
CA ALA A 28 -41.17 -40.35 -54.17
C ALA A 28 -40.73 -41.64 -53.47
N LEU A 29 -39.77 -41.54 -52.54
CA LEU A 29 -39.49 -42.62 -51.59
C LEU A 29 -40.77 -42.89 -50.79
N PRO A 30 -41.15 -44.17 -50.58
CA PRO A 30 -42.40 -44.51 -49.92
C PRO A 30 -42.46 -43.83 -48.55
N SER A 31 -43.62 -43.27 -48.22
CA SER A 31 -43.97 -42.78 -46.89
C SER A 31 -43.69 -43.85 -45.83
N GLY A 32 -42.48 -43.84 -45.29
CA GLY A 32 -42.03 -44.74 -44.25
C GLY A 32 -42.34 -44.18 -42.87
N TYR A 33 -43.56 -43.71 -42.61
CA TYR A 33 -44.08 -43.70 -41.25
C TYR A 33 -44.34 -45.16 -40.90
N LYS A 34 -43.26 -45.90 -40.66
CA LYS A 34 -43.31 -47.04 -39.75
C LYS A 34 -43.60 -46.40 -38.42
N GLU A 35 -44.88 -46.29 -38.12
CA GLU A 35 -45.42 -46.48 -36.79
C GLU A 35 -44.63 -47.67 -36.24
N LYS A 36 -43.52 -47.37 -35.54
CA LYS A 36 -42.72 -48.42 -34.94
C LYS A 36 -43.67 -49.02 -33.92
N GLU A 37 -44.19 -50.18 -34.28
CA GLU A 37 -44.94 -51.08 -33.43
C GLU A 37 -44.38 -50.91 -32.03
N LYS A 38 -45.26 -50.56 -31.09
CA LYS A 38 -44.95 -50.61 -29.65
C LYS A 38 -44.10 -51.86 -29.44
N PRO A 39 -42.88 -51.77 -28.87
CA PRO A 39 -41.96 -52.91 -28.84
C PRO A 39 -42.70 -54.15 -28.33
N GLN A 40 -42.98 -55.10 -29.23
CA GLN A 40 -43.83 -56.27 -28.95
C GLN A 40 -43.03 -57.39 -28.26
N THR A 41 -41.70 -57.25 -28.14
CA THR A 41 -40.83 -58.18 -27.42
C THR A 41 -40.44 -57.63 -26.04
N ALA A 42 -40.62 -58.43 -25.00
CA ALA A 42 -40.39 -58.04 -23.60
C ALA A 42 -38.97 -57.48 -23.34
N GLU A 43 -37.97 -57.91 -24.11
CA GLU A 43 -36.58 -57.46 -23.98
C GLU A 43 -36.33 -56.05 -24.53
N GLU A 44 -37.07 -55.63 -25.56
CA GLU A 44 -36.92 -54.29 -26.15
C GLU A 44 -37.59 -53.21 -25.28
N ILE A 45 -38.69 -53.55 -24.61
CA ILE A 45 -39.33 -52.70 -23.59
C ILE A 45 -38.35 -52.46 -22.42
N GLN A 46 -37.65 -53.51 -21.97
CA GLN A 46 -36.66 -53.39 -20.90
C GLN A 46 -35.47 -52.53 -21.31
N LYS A 47 -34.93 -52.71 -22.51
CA LYS A 47 -33.83 -51.87 -23.04
C LYS A 47 -34.27 -50.40 -23.20
N ALA A 48 -35.51 -50.14 -23.62
CA ALA A 48 -36.06 -48.80 -23.70
C ALA A 48 -36.25 -48.15 -22.31
N ALA A 49 -36.74 -48.93 -21.33
CA ALA A 49 -36.90 -48.48 -19.95
C ALA A 49 -35.55 -48.12 -19.31
N LEU A 50 -34.52 -48.97 -19.47
CA LEU A 50 -33.16 -48.71 -18.99
C LEU A 50 -32.55 -47.46 -19.64
N LYS A 51 -32.76 -47.27 -20.94
CA LYS A 51 -32.29 -46.07 -21.67
C LYS A 51 -33.01 -44.80 -21.21
N SER A 52 -34.31 -44.88 -20.94
CA SER A 52 -35.10 -43.77 -20.39
C SER A 52 -34.62 -43.41 -18.97
N GLN A 53 -34.40 -44.41 -18.12
CA GLN A 53 -33.89 -44.23 -16.77
C GLN A 53 -32.50 -43.58 -16.78
N LYS A 54 -31.60 -44.02 -17.67
CA LYS A 54 -30.26 -43.43 -17.84
C LYS A 54 -30.33 -41.96 -18.27
N ARG A 55 -31.26 -41.61 -19.18
CA ARG A 55 -31.49 -40.21 -19.60
C ARG A 55 -32.03 -39.35 -18.46
N LYS A 56 -32.93 -39.91 -17.64
CA LYS A 56 -33.47 -39.25 -16.44
C LYS A 56 -32.38 -38.98 -15.41
N GLN A 57 -31.58 -39.99 -15.07
CA GLN A 57 -30.44 -39.86 -14.15
C GLN A 57 -29.44 -38.80 -14.61
N GLN A 58 -29.10 -38.79 -15.90
CA GLN A 58 -28.18 -37.78 -16.43
C GLN A 58 -28.75 -36.35 -16.37
N ALA A 59 -30.06 -36.19 -16.54
CA ALA A 59 -30.71 -34.89 -16.41
C ALA A 59 -30.71 -34.40 -14.95
N ASP A 60 -30.99 -35.31 -14.01
CA ASP A 60 -31.00 -35.01 -12.57
C ASP A 60 -29.57 -34.69 -12.07
N GLU A 61 -28.58 -35.47 -12.47
CA GLU A 61 -27.16 -35.23 -12.14
C GLU A 61 -26.67 -33.86 -12.68
N ARG A 62 -27.10 -33.47 -13.89
CA ARG A 62 -26.80 -32.13 -14.44
C ARG A 62 -27.45 -31.02 -13.62
N ARG A 63 -28.71 -31.19 -13.21
CA ARG A 63 -29.43 -30.22 -12.38
C ARG A 63 -28.75 -30.04 -11.02
N GLU A 64 -28.30 -31.13 -10.39
CA GLU A 64 -27.61 -31.08 -9.11
C GLU A 64 -26.23 -30.40 -9.22
N LYS A 65 -25.44 -30.76 -10.24
CA LYS A 65 -24.15 -30.11 -10.51
C LYS A 65 -24.29 -28.61 -10.78
N ASP A 66 -25.34 -28.19 -11.48
CA ASP A 66 -25.58 -26.76 -11.75
C ASP A 66 -26.04 -26.02 -10.48
N LYS A 67 -26.84 -26.65 -9.62
CA LYS A 67 -27.17 -26.10 -8.29
C LYS A 67 -25.90 -25.94 -7.44
N GLN A 68 -25.04 -26.96 -7.37
CA GLN A 68 -23.79 -26.90 -6.62
C GLN A 68 -22.83 -25.83 -7.15
N LYS A 69 -22.63 -25.75 -8.48
CA LYS A 69 -21.83 -24.67 -9.09
C LYS A 69 -22.38 -23.29 -8.79
N THR A 70 -23.70 -23.15 -8.70
CA THR A 70 -24.34 -21.89 -8.33
C THR A 70 -24.08 -21.56 -6.86
N MET A 71 -24.22 -22.54 -5.97
CA MET A 71 -23.89 -22.40 -4.54
C MET A 71 -22.42 -22.02 -4.33
N ASP A 72 -21.49 -22.70 -4.99
CA ASP A 72 -20.07 -22.40 -4.91
C ASP A 72 -19.74 -21.01 -5.43
N ARG A 73 -20.37 -20.59 -6.56
CA ARG A 73 -20.23 -19.23 -7.09
C ARG A 73 -20.75 -18.20 -6.10
N LEU A 74 -21.89 -18.45 -5.44
CA LEU A 74 -22.46 -17.54 -4.46
C LEU A 74 -21.58 -17.44 -3.19
N LEU A 75 -21.18 -18.58 -2.61
CA LEU A 75 -20.36 -18.64 -1.41
C LEU A 75 -18.96 -18.04 -1.64
N LYS A 76 -18.30 -18.41 -2.75
CA LYS A 76 -16.97 -17.87 -3.09
C LYS A 76 -17.00 -16.36 -3.44
N LYS A 77 -18.10 -15.88 -4.03
CA LYS A 77 -18.28 -14.44 -4.30
C LYS A 77 -18.51 -13.65 -3.00
N GLN A 78 -19.17 -14.22 -2.00
CA GLN A 78 -19.31 -13.61 -0.68
C GLN A 78 -17.95 -13.43 0.02
N GLU A 79 -17.06 -14.42 -0.03
CA GLU A 79 -15.73 -14.32 0.56
C GLU A 79 -14.86 -13.25 -0.11
N SER A 80 -14.84 -13.22 -1.45
CA SER A 80 -14.07 -12.20 -2.20
C SER A 80 -14.56 -10.77 -1.98
N SER A 81 -15.88 -10.57 -1.75
CA SER A 81 -16.43 -9.26 -1.39
C SER A 81 -16.03 -8.82 0.02
N LYS A 82 -16.06 -9.74 1.00
CA LYS A 82 -15.66 -9.46 2.39
C LYS A 82 -14.18 -9.08 2.50
N GLN A 83 -13.32 -9.74 1.71
CA GLN A 83 -11.89 -9.41 1.63
C GLN A 83 -11.66 -8.00 1.05
N ARG A 84 -12.40 -7.58 0.02
CA ARG A 84 -12.27 -6.22 -0.56
C ARG A 84 -12.78 -5.12 0.38
N SER A 85 -13.86 -5.35 1.15
CA SER A 85 -14.32 -4.40 2.16
C SER A 85 -13.36 -4.27 3.36
N GLY A 86 -12.61 -5.32 3.68
CA GLY A 86 -11.56 -5.27 4.72
C GLY A 86 -10.36 -4.40 4.35
N VAL A 87 -10.03 -4.28 3.06
CA VAL A 87 -8.89 -3.47 2.58
C VAL A 87 -9.22 -1.97 2.56
N ARG A 88 -10.46 -1.58 2.23
CA ARG A 88 -10.87 -0.15 2.31
C ARG A 88 -10.97 0.36 3.75
N ASN A 89 -11.42 -0.48 4.70
CA ASN A 89 -11.51 -0.09 6.11
C ASN A 89 -10.17 -0.07 6.86
N LYS A 90 -9.08 -0.60 6.27
CA LYS A 90 -7.73 -0.48 6.85
C LYS A 90 -7.17 0.94 6.79
N GLN A 91 -7.68 1.82 5.92
CA GLN A 91 -7.28 3.23 5.89
C GLN A 91 -7.84 4.05 7.06
N THR A 92 -8.80 3.49 7.81
CA THR A 92 -9.39 4.12 9.02
C THR A 92 -8.80 3.57 10.31
N GLN A 93 -7.85 2.62 10.23
CA GLN A 93 -7.06 2.21 11.39
C GLN A 93 -6.13 3.37 11.74
N LYS A 94 -6.58 4.19 12.70
CA LYS A 94 -5.79 5.27 13.30
C LYS A 94 -4.42 4.69 13.66
N PRO A 95 -3.31 5.39 13.38
CA PRO A 95 -2.00 4.92 13.76
C PRO A 95 -2.01 4.60 15.26
N SER A 96 -1.61 3.38 15.62
CA SER A 96 -1.51 2.91 17.01
C SER A 96 -0.47 3.67 17.83
N HIS A 97 0.29 4.56 17.20
CA HIS A 97 1.34 5.35 17.83
C HIS A 97 0.91 6.81 17.98
N PRO A 98 1.26 7.47 19.10
CA PRO A 98 1.10 8.90 19.25
C PRO A 98 1.87 9.62 18.13
N LYS A 99 1.20 10.54 17.43
CA LYS A 99 1.79 11.29 16.31
C LYS A 99 1.71 12.80 16.55
N LEU A 100 2.88 13.46 16.52
CA LEU A 100 2.96 14.92 16.46
C LEU A 100 2.50 15.41 15.08
N THR A 101 1.60 16.39 15.05
CA THR A 101 1.08 16.95 13.79
C THR A 101 1.55 18.38 13.63
N TYR A 102 2.28 18.66 12.56
CA TYR A 102 2.68 20.01 12.16
C TYR A 102 1.64 20.59 11.20
N MET A 103 1.19 21.82 11.46
CA MET A 103 0.26 22.55 10.62
C MET A 103 0.84 23.93 10.31
N ASN A 104 0.91 24.27 9.03
CA ASN A 104 1.31 25.60 8.59
C ASN A 104 0.12 26.29 7.92
N THR A 105 -0.30 27.42 8.47
CA THR A 105 -1.43 28.20 8.00
C THR A 105 -0.98 29.65 7.76
N ILE A 106 -1.83 30.47 7.14
CA ILE A 106 -1.54 31.88 6.89
C ILE A 106 -1.37 32.66 8.21
N GLU A 107 -2.07 32.23 9.27
CA GLU A 107 -2.01 32.85 10.61
C GLU A 107 -0.75 32.46 11.39
N GLY A 108 -0.13 31.32 11.04
CA GLY A 108 1.08 30.85 11.69
C GLY A 108 1.29 29.35 11.58
N SER A 109 2.37 28.89 12.22
CA SER A 109 2.79 27.50 12.27
C SER A 109 2.54 26.90 13.66
N TYR A 110 1.87 25.76 13.71
CA TYR A 110 1.45 25.08 14.93
C TYR A 110 1.97 23.64 14.98
N ILE A 111 2.32 23.17 16.17
CA ILE A 111 2.66 21.78 16.45
C ILE A 111 1.65 21.24 17.45
N LEU A 112 0.86 20.26 17.04
CA LEU A 112 -0.14 19.59 17.87
C LEU A 112 0.47 18.33 18.49
N VAL A 113 0.45 18.29 19.82
CA VAL A 113 0.90 17.16 20.64
C VAL A 113 -0.31 16.29 20.99
N PRO A 114 -0.24 14.96 20.85
CA PRO A 114 -1.29 14.06 21.30
C PRO A 114 -1.60 14.21 22.80
N PRO A 115 -2.85 14.01 23.24
CA PRO A 115 -3.18 14.03 24.66
C PRO A 115 -2.38 12.97 25.43
N GLY A 116 -1.94 13.33 26.63
CA GLY A 116 -1.14 12.46 27.51
C GLY A 116 0.33 12.32 27.13
N HIS A 117 0.82 13.08 26.15
CA HIS A 117 2.23 13.13 25.78
C HIS A 117 2.80 14.53 26.03
N GLU A 118 3.98 14.59 26.62
CA GLU A 118 4.69 15.85 26.83
C GLU A 118 5.43 16.28 25.55
N PHE A 119 5.62 17.58 25.38
CA PHE A 119 6.44 18.09 24.29
C PHE A 119 7.91 17.68 24.54
N PRO A 120 8.63 17.14 23.55
CA PRO A 120 9.96 16.57 23.76
C PRO A 120 11.03 17.59 24.17
N MET A 121 10.75 18.89 24.12
CA MET A 121 11.68 19.91 24.56
C MET A 121 11.19 20.59 25.84
N GLU A 122 12.06 20.62 26.83
CA GLU A 122 11.86 21.44 28.01
C GLU A 122 12.03 22.93 27.68
N ALA A 123 11.17 23.76 28.25
CA ALA A 123 11.31 25.20 28.16
C ALA A 123 12.60 25.63 28.90
N LYS A 124 13.57 26.14 28.14
CA LYS A 124 14.82 26.67 28.71
C LYS A 124 14.76 28.19 28.72
N VAL A 125 15.02 28.77 29.89
CA VAL A 125 15.21 30.21 30.02
C VAL A 125 16.56 30.58 29.40
N SER A 126 16.62 31.72 28.70
CA SER A 126 17.87 32.22 28.15
C SER A 126 18.90 32.41 29.28
N ARG A 127 20.11 31.89 29.09
CA ARG A 127 21.20 32.12 30.02
C ARG A 127 21.70 33.56 29.83
N PRO A 128 21.92 34.32 30.91
CA PRO A 128 22.51 35.65 30.79
C PRO A 128 23.91 35.54 30.16
N PRO A 129 24.37 36.59 29.45
CA PRO A 129 25.71 36.60 28.88
C PRO A 129 26.76 36.50 30.00
N PRO A 130 27.92 35.86 29.74
CA PRO A 130 28.98 35.79 30.72
C PRO A 130 29.45 37.21 31.09
N PRO A 131 29.87 37.43 32.35
CA PRO A 131 30.32 38.74 32.80
C PRO A 131 31.53 39.21 32.00
N ALA A 132 31.62 40.52 31.77
CA ALA A 132 32.74 41.11 31.06
C ALA A 132 34.05 40.85 31.81
N GLN A 133 35.03 40.27 31.11
CA GLN A 133 36.38 40.07 31.66
C GLN A 133 37.18 41.37 31.57
N PHE A 134 37.85 41.73 32.65
CA PHE A 134 38.73 42.90 32.72
C PHE A 134 40.20 42.50 32.61
N CYS A 135 41.06 43.48 32.35
CA CYS A 135 42.50 43.30 32.38
C CYS A 135 42.97 42.81 33.76
N CYS A 136 43.91 41.86 33.80
CA CYS A 136 44.43 41.29 35.04
C CYS A 136 45.29 42.25 35.88
N ILE A 137 45.76 43.34 35.29
CA ILE A 137 46.58 44.32 36.02
C ILE A 137 45.71 45.12 36.96
N SER A 138 46.06 45.16 38.25
CA SER A 138 45.36 45.86 39.32
C SER A 138 44.96 47.29 38.95
N ASP A 139 45.84 47.99 38.22
CA ASP A 139 45.69 49.40 37.89
C ASP A 139 44.85 49.63 36.62
N CYS A 140 44.36 48.56 35.97
CA CYS A 140 43.69 48.65 34.68
C CYS A 140 42.25 48.12 34.74
N LYS A 141 41.27 49.03 34.64
CA LYS A 141 39.83 48.71 34.59
C LYS A 141 39.30 48.52 33.16
N ASN A 142 40.19 48.44 32.17
CA ASN A 142 39.76 48.25 30.78
C ASN A 142 39.28 46.82 30.54
N ARG A 143 38.30 46.68 29.64
CA ARG A 143 37.82 45.37 29.17
C ARG A 143 38.96 44.61 28.49
N LYS A 144 38.93 43.28 28.62
CA LYS A 144 39.86 42.37 27.94
C LYS A 144 39.76 42.56 26.43
N ALA A 145 40.90 42.77 25.79
CA ALA A 145 41.03 42.77 24.33
C ALA A 145 41.53 41.40 23.82
N TYR A 146 42.44 40.76 24.54
CA TYR A 146 43.00 39.46 24.17
C TYR A 146 43.42 38.65 25.40
N SER A 147 43.65 37.35 25.21
CA SER A 147 44.32 36.49 26.20
C SER A 147 45.80 36.34 25.83
N CYS A 148 46.70 36.41 26.80
CA CYS A 148 48.10 36.03 26.56
C CYS A 148 48.20 34.53 26.25
N SER A 149 48.86 34.12 25.18
CA SER A 149 48.98 32.70 24.80
C SER A 149 49.79 31.84 25.78
N LYS A 150 50.73 32.44 26.52
CA LYS A 150 51.61 31.72 27.45
C LYS A 150 51.01 31.56 28.85
N THR A 151 50.24 32.55 29.31
CA THR A 151 49.68 32.56 30.67
C THR A 151 48.16 32.50 30.71
N ASN A 152 47.48 32.58 29.56
CA ASN A 152 46.02 32.64 29.42
C ASN A 152 45.33 33.77 30.21
N VAL A 153 46.10 34.79 30.60
CA VAL A 153 45.63 35.93 31.38
C VAL A 153 44.97 36.97 30.48
N PRO A 154 43.82 37.57 30.89
CA PRO A 154 43.15 38.61 30.14
C PRO A 154 43.92 39.95 30.17
N LEU A 155 44.15 40.55 29.01
CA LEU A 155 44.86 41.81 28.85
C LEU A 155 44.14 42.75 27.87
N CYS A 156 44.33 44.06 28.05
CA CYS A 156 43.73 45.08 27.20
C CYS A 156 44.70 45.69 26.17
N SER A 157 46.01 45.74 26.45
CA SER A 157 46.99 46.44 25.60
C SER A 157 48.41 45.87 25.76
N LEU A 158 49.29 46.18 24.80
CA LEU A 158 50.69 45.76 24.83
C LEU A 158 51.47 46.30 26.04
N VAL A 159 51.10 47.49 26.54
CA VAL A 159 51.69 48.06 27.77
C VAL A 159 51.37 47.16 28.96
N CYS A 160 50.12 46.71 29.06
CA CYS A 160 49.67 45.77 30.07
C CYS A 160 50.36 44.41 29.91
N TYR A 161 50.57 43.94 28.69
CA TYR A 161 51.35 42.73 28.44
C TYR A 161 52.80 42.82 28.94
N ARG A 162 53.49 43.93 28.69
CA ARG A 162 54.88 44.12 29.17
C ARG A 162 54.94 44.16 30.69
N LYS A 163 54.02 44.89 31.35
CA LYS A 163 53.90 44.93 32.82
C LYS A 163 53.65 43.55 33.42
N HIS A 164 52.75 42.79 32.80
CA HIS A 164 52.47 41.41 33.19
C HIS A 164 53.70 40.50 33.00
N LEU A 165 54.44 40.62 31.89
CA LEU A 165 55.67 39.85 31.68
C LEU A 165 56.77 40.19 32.69
N THR A 166 56.90 41.47 33.08
CA THR A 166 57.86 41.85 34.13
C THR A 166 57.46 41.28 35.49
N ALA A 167 56.17 41.31 35.83
CA ALA A 167 55.66 40.70 37.06
C ALA A 167 55.89 39.18 37.07
N ALA A 168 55.53 38.49 35.99
CA ALA A 168 55.71 37.04 35.85
C ALA A 168 57.19 36.61 35.96
N LYS A 169 58.12 37.42 35.44
CA LYS A 169 59.57 37.16 35.58
C LYS A 169 60.07 37.36 37.02
N LEU A 170 59.48 38.29 37.78
CA LEU A 170 59.82 38.50 39.19
C LEU A 170 59.31 37.34 40.06
N GLU A 171 58.11 36.83 39.77
CA GLU A 171 57.55 35.65 40.43
C GLU A 171 58.39 34.39 40.16
N GLN A 172 58.85 34.19 38.92
CA GLN A 172 59.74 33.06 38.57
C GLN A 172 61.11 33.12 39.26
N LYS A 173 61.60 34.31 39.62
CA LYS A 173 62.87 34.48 40.33
C LYS A 173 62.76 34.33 41.84
N ASN A 174 61.55 34.41 42.40
CA ASN A 174 61.29 34.26 43.83
C ASN A 174 60.18 33.25 44.07
N PRO A 175 60.46 31.93 43.93
CA PRO A 175 59.48 30.88 44.17
C PRO A 175 59.01 30.80 45.63
N ASN A 176 59.67 31.51 46.57
CA ASN A 176 59.40 31.48 48.01
C ASN A 176 58.73 32.75 48.56
N ARG A 177 58.12 33.61 47.73
CA ARG A 177 57.28 34.71 48.25
C ARG A 177 55.89 34.16 48.63
N ILE A 178 55.84 33.52 49.80
CA ILE A 178 54.60 33.19 50.50
C ILE A 178 53.87 34.52 50.75
N VAL A 179 52.59 34.56 50.38
CA VAL A 179 51.64 35.64 50.65
C VAL A 179 51.46 35.80 52.16
#